data_AF-E6N7A4-F1
#
_entry.id   AF-E6N7A4-F1
#
_cell.length_a   1.000
_cell.length_b   1.000
_cell.length_c   1.000
_cell.angle_alpha   90.00
_cell.angle_beta   90.00
_cell.angle_gamma   90.00
#
_symmetry.space_group_name_H-M   'P 1'
#
loop_
_entity.id
_entity.type
_entity.pdbx_description
1 polymer ?
#
loop_
_entity_poly.entity_id
_entity_poly.type
_entity_poly.pdbx_seq_one_letter_code
_entity_poly.pdbx_strand_id
1 'polypeptide(L)'
;MVMNLRAVLLAFLGVSIILRGLILASDGLLWYDNPVNGHGYALVVFTLVDVILLGLVAIGRGVGAVLVWAVLQTLALLLNPLTAFTINISPMEFALYLYGITPIGSTSSFSCPLLCPPFRYSYIILLIVQIAMAVTAFQLRKMMGK
;
A
#
# COMPACT_ATOMS: atom_id res chain seq x y z
N MET A 1 7.08 12.05 -25.19
CA MET A 1 7.50 10.95 -24.28
C MET A 1 7.29 11.30 -22.80
N VAL A 2 7.77 12.45 -22.30
CA VAL A 2 7.58 12.90 -20.89
C VAL A 2 6.10 12.99 -20.47
N MET A 3 5.23 13.52 -21.35
CA MET A 3 3.79 13.63 -21.09
C MET A 3 3.11 12.27 -20.86
N ASN A 4 3.56 11.22 -21.57
CA ASN A 4 3.01 9.87 -21.41
C ASN A 4 3.42 9.25 -20.06
N LEU A 5 4.66 9.44 -19.62
CA LEU A 5 5.12 8.88 -18.34
C LEU A 5 4.52 9.58 -17.12
N ARG A 6 4.22 10.87 -17.23
CA ARG A 6 3.46 11.58 -16.20
C ARG A 6 2.03 11.06 -16.07
N ALA A 7 1.35 10.81 -17.20
CA ALA A 7 0.02 10.21 -17.19
C ALA A 7 0.04 8.78 -16.59
N VAL A 8 1.06 7.98 -16.92
CA VAL A 8 1.27 6.65 -16.33
C VAL A 8 1.48 6.75 -14.81
N LEU A 9 2.29 7.70 -14.34
CA LEU A 9 2.51 7.90 -12.90
C LEU A 9 1.22 8.30 -12.16
N LEU A 10 0.40 9.16 -12.78
CA LEU A 10 -0.92 9.52 -12.26
C LEU A 10 -1.87 8.32 -12.22
N ALA A 11 -1.87 7.48 -13.24
CA ALA A 11 -2.65 6.25 -13.26
C ALA A 11 -2.26 5.31 -12.12
N PHE A 12 -0.95 5.10 -11.89
CA PHE A 12 -0.50 4.28 -10.77
C PHE A 12 -0.86 4.86 -9.40
N LEU A 13 -0.76 6.19 -9.21
CA LEU A 13 -1.23 6.85 -7.98
C LEU A 13 -2.73 6.63 -7.77
N GLY A 14 -3.55 6.78 -8.82
CA GLY A 14 -4.97 6.50 -8.77
C GLY A 14 -5.28 5.05 -8.37
N VAL A 15 -4.59 4.10 -8.99
CA VAL A 15 -4.69 2.68 -8.64
C VAL A 15 -4.27 2.42 -7.19
N SER A 16 -3.18 3.05 -6.71
CA SER A 16 -2.71 2.95 -5.33
C SER A 16 -3.79 3.40 -4.33
N ILE A 17 -4.42 4.55 -4.58
CA ILE A 17 -5.51 5.08 -3.73
C ILE A 17 -6.70 4.12 -3.71
N ILE A 18 -7.13 3.61 -4.87
CA ILE A 18 -8.24 2.66 -4.97
C ILE A 18 -7.92 1.38 -4.19
N LEU A 19 -6.73 0.80 -4.36
CA LEU A 19 -6.32 -0.42 -3.67
C LEU A 19 -6.29 -0.22 -2.15
N ARG A 20 -5.75 0.92 -1.66
CA ARG A 20 -5.76 1.22 -0.23
C ARG A 20 -7.17 1.41 0.31
N GLY A 21 -8.05 2.06 -0.44
CA GLY A 21 -9.47 2.20 -0.09
C GLY A 21 -10.17 0.84 0.00
N LEU A 22 -9.89 -0.07 -0.93
CA LEU A 22 -10.41 -1.44 -0.90
C LEU A 22 -9.88 -2.24 0.28
N ILE A 23 -8.58 -2.14 0.59
CA ILE A 23 -7.97 -2.78 1.77
C ILE A 23 -8.62 -2.21 3.03
N LEU A 24 -8.72 -0.88 3.16
CA LEU A 24 -9.41 -0.24 4.28
C LEU A 24 -10.83 -0.77 4.43
N ALA A 25 -11.64 -0.76 3.37
CA ALA A 25 -13.05 -1.17 3.47
C ALA A 25 -13.25 -2.67 3.74
N SER A 26 -12.27 -3.52 3.44
CA SER A 26 -12.43 -4.99 3.44
C SER A 26 -11.60 -5.70 4.51
N ASP A 27 -10.58 -5.05 5.07
CA ASP A 27 -9.69 -5.64 6.07
C ASP A 27 -10.22 -5.35 7.48
N GLY A 28 -11.00 -6.30 8.02
CA GLY A 28 -11.58 -6.14 9.35
C GLY A 28 -10.56 -6.20 10.50
N LEU A 29 -9.34 -6.68 10.24
CA LEU A 29 -8.21 -6.54 11.16
C LEU A 29 -7.84 -5.05 11.39
N LEU A 30 -8.22 -4.14 10.47
CA LEU A 30 -8.01 -2.69 10.61
C LEU A 30 -9.22 -1.96 11.22
N TRP A 31 -10.42 -2.56 11.20
CA TRP A 31 -11.68 -1.86 11.55
C TRP A 31 -12.29 -2.28 12.89
N TYR A 32 -12.32 -3.58 13.20
CA TYR A 32 -13.15 -4.08 14.30
C TYR A 32 -12.29 -4.60 15.46
N ASP A 33 -12.33 -3.85 16.56
CA ASP A 33 -12.05 -4.30 17.93
C ASP A 33 -10.64 -4.83 18.26
N ASN A 34 -9.58 -4.24 17.69
CA ASN A 34 -8.24 -4.42 18.25
C ASN A 34 -7.69 -3.08 18.80
N PRO A 35 -7.51 -2.91 20.12
CA PRO A 35 -7.02 -1.68 20.74
C PRO A 35 -5.57 -1.29 20.36
N VAL A 36 -4.92 -2.02 19.44
CA VAL A 36 -3.53 -1.83 18.97
C VAL A 36 -3.49 -1.32 17.51
N ASN A 37 -4.52 -0.59 17.07
CA ASN A 37 -4.85 -0.27 15.67
C ASN A 37 -3.93 0.73 14.92
N GLY A 38 -2.64 0.78 15.20
CA GLY A 38 -1.68 1.63 14.48
C GLY A 38 -1.66 1.38 12.95
N HIS A 39 -1.93 0.15 12.51
CA HIS A 39 -1.92 -0.23 11.11
C HIS A 39 -3.08 0.39 10.29
N GLY A 40 -4.29 0.46 10.87
CA GLY A 40 -5.46 1.07 10.21
C GLY A 40 -5.25 2.56 9.98
N TYR A 41 -4.80 3.26 11.03
CA TYR A 41 -4.46 4.68 10.94
C TYR A 41 -3.30 4.95 9.98
N ALA A 42 -2.26 4.10 9.98
CA ALA A 42 -1.16 4.21 9.04
C ALA A 42 -1.65 4.10 7.58
N LEU A 43 -2.55 3.16 7.29
CA LEU A 43 -3.10 2.99 5.94
C LEU A 43 -3.94 4.19 5.49
N VAL A 44 -4.71 4.81 6.40
CA VAL A 44 -5.43 6.07 6.13
C VAL A 44 -4.44 7.20 5.82
N VAL A 45 -3.41 7.39 6.66
CA VAL A 45 -2.37 8.40 6.43
C VAL A 45 -1.69 8.15 5.08
N PHE A 46 -1.34 6.91 4.76
CA PHE A 46 -0.70 6.58 3.50
C PHE A 46 -1.59 6.90 2.29
N THR A 47 -2.90 6.66 2.41
CA THR A 47 -3.87 7.01 1.38
C THR A 47 -3.95 8.52 1.18
N LEU A 48 -3.95 9.31 2.26
CA LEU A 48 -3.93 10.77 2.18
C LEU A 48 -2.65 11.29 1.52
N VAL A 49 -1.49 10.71 1.83
CA VAL A 49 -0.23 11.08 1.16
C VAL A 49 -0.31 10.77 -0.34
N ASP A 50 -0.83 9.62 -0.74
CA ASP A 50 -1.02 9.28 -2.17
C ASP A 50 -1.94 10.30 -2.88
N VAL A 51 -3.02 10.75 -2.23
CA VAL A 51 -3.92 11.79 -2.77
C VAL A 51 -3.18 13.12 -2.95
N ILE A 52 -2.40 13.55 -1.96
CA ILE A 52 -1.61 14.78 -2.03
C ILE A 52 -0.59 14.68 -3.17
N LEU A 53 0.11 13.54 -3.27
CA LEU A 53 1.08 13.28 -4.34
C LEU A 53 0.43 13.26 -5.72
N LEU A 54 -0.78 12.71 -5.86
CA LEU A 54 -1.57 12.76 -7.09
C LEU A 54 -1.85 14.20 -7.50
N GLY A 55 -2.29 15.04 -6.56
CA GLY A 55 -2.50 16.47 -6.81
C GLY A 55 -1.21 17.18 -7.24
N LEU A 56 -0.09 16.93 -6.55
CA LEU A 56 1.21 17.52 -6.88
C LEU A 56 1.69 17.11 -8.29
N VAL A 57 1.58 15.84 -8.65
CA VAL A 57 1.93 15.35 -10.00
C VAL A 57 0.96 15.91 -11.04
N ALA A 58 -0.32 16.10 -10.72
CA ALA A 58 -1.32 16.68 -11.62
C ALA A 58 -1.06 18.16 -11.95
N ILE A 59 -0.36 18.89 -11.07
CA ILE A 59 0.12 20.27 -11.35
C ILE A 59 1.57 20.34 -11.85
N GLY A 60 2.22 19.19 -12.07
CA GLY A 60 3.55 19.11 -12.70
C GLY A 60 4.71 19.17 -11.71
N ARG A 61 4.43 18.98 -10.41
CA ARG A 61 5.40 18.97 -9.32
C ARG A 61 5.44 17.58 -8.68
N GLY A 62 6.26 17.40 -7.65
CA GLY A 62 6.15 16.23 -6.75
C GLY A 62 6.74 14.91 -7.27
N VAL A 63 7.24 14.80 -8.51
CA VAL A 63 7.81 13.54 -9.04
C VAL A 63 8.90 12.96 -8.13
N GLY A 64 9.79 13.80 -7.58
CA GLY A 64 10.81 13.38 -6.63
C GLY A 64 10.23 12.87 -5.30
N ALA A 65 9.16 13.50 -4.81
CA ALA A 65 8.46 13.06 -3.61
C ALA A 65 7.76 11.72 -3.83
N VAL A 66 7.15 11.51 -5.01
CA VAL A 66 6.58 10.21 -5.39
C VAL A 66 7.62 9.11 -5.41
N LEU A 67 8.81 9.37 -5.94
CA LEU A 67 9.90 8.39 -5.94
C LEU A 67 10.27 7.98 -4.50
N VAL A 68 10.54 8.95 -3.63
CA VAL A 68 10.91 8.69 -2.23
C VAL A 68 9.78 7.93 -1.53
N TRP A 69 8.54 8.39 -1.69
CA TRP A 69 7.37 7.78 -1.08
C TRP A 69 7.14 6.34 -1.55
N ALA A 70 7.21 6.09 -2.86
CA ALA A 70 7.02 4.76 -3.43
C ALA A 70 8.10 3.77 -2.96
N VAL A 71 9.35 4.23 -2.80
CA VAL A 71 10.43 3.40 -2.21
C VAL A 71 10.14 3.08 -0.75
N LEU A 72 9.77 4.08 0.05
CA LEU A 72 9.42 3.87 1.46
C LEU A 72 8.21 2.94 1.63
N GLN A 73 7.20 3.08 0.79
CA GLN A 73 6.02 2.22 0.79
C GLN A 73 6.36 0.80 0.35
N THR A 74 7.21 0.62 -0.66
CA THR A 74 7.70 -0.70 -1.07
C THR A 74 8.41 -1.40 0.10
N LEU A 75 9.32 -0.69 0.79
CA LEU A 75 10.01 -1.23 1.96
C LEU A 75 9.04 -1.54 3.10
N ALA A 76 8.12 -0.62 3.42
CA ALA A 76 7.11 -0.84 4.45
C ALA A 76 6.25 -2.08 4.15
N LEU A 77 5.83 -2.25 2.89
CA LEU A 77 5.01 -3.39 2.49
C LEU A 77 5.78 -4.72 2.59
N LEU A 78 7.05 -4.75 2.16
CA LEU A 78 7.92 -5.93 2.24
C LEU A 78 8.26 -6.32 3.68
N LEU A 79 8.43 -5.33 4.56
CA LEU A 79 8.82 -5.55 5.96
C LEU A 79 7.62 -5.73 6.90
N ASN A 80 6.39 -5.48 6.45
CA ASN A 80 5.18 -5.63 7.26
C ASN A 80 5.03 -7.03 7.91
N PRO A 81 5.38 -8.15 7.26
CA PRO A 81 5.37 -9.46 7.92
C PRO A 81 6.21 -9.53 9.19
N LEU A 82 7.27 -8.72 9.33
CA LEU A 82 8.10 -8.66 10.53
C LEU A 82 7.39 -8.03 11.73
N THR A 83 6.24 -7.38 11.51
CA THR A 83 5.41 -6.84 12.60
C THR A 83 4.49 -7.89 13.21
N ALA A 84 4.50 -9.13 12.72
CA ALA A 84 3.64 -10.23 13.21
C ALA A 84 3.71 -10.48 14.73
N PHE A 85 4.82 -10.14 15.39
CA PHE A 85 4.95 -10.26 16.84
C PHE A 85 3.93 -9.42 17.62
N THR A 86 3.40 -8.33 17.04
CA THR A 86 2.40 -7.47 17.68
C THR A 86 1.04 -8.16 17.83
N ILE A 87 0.79 -9.18 17.02
CA ILE A 87 -0.44 -9.97 17.00
C ILE A 87 -0.19 -11.45 17.34
N ASN A 88 0.99 -11.76 17.89
CA ASN A 88 1.39 -13.08 18.39
C ASN A 88 1.25 -14.24 17.38
N ILE A 89 1.56 -13.97 16.11
CA ILE A 89 1.66 -15.01 15.06
C ILE A 89 3.06 -15.00 14.44
N SER A 90 3.43 -16.07 13.74
CA SER A 90 4.73 -16.10 13.07
C SER A 90 4.77 -15.13 11.87
N PRO A 91 5.94 -14.53 11.56
CA PRO A 91 6.10 -13.71 10.35
C PRO A 91 5.72 -14.44 9.07
N MET A 92 5.93 -15.77 9.01
CA MET A 92 5.56 -16.59 7.87
C MET A 92 4.04 -16.67 7.70
N GLU A 93 3.30 -16.95 8.76
CA GLU A 93 1.83 -16.98 8.73
C GLU A 93 1.25 -15.61 8.36
N PHE A 94 1.81 -14.53 8.91
CA PHE A 94 1.35 -13.18 8.58
C PHE A 94 1.67 -12.80 7.13
N ALA A 95 2.83 -13.23 6.60
CA ALA A 95 3.16 -13.04 5.18
C ALA A 95 2.15 -13.76 4.28
N LEU A 96 1.87 -15.05 4.56
CA LEU A 96 0.91 -15.83 3.77
C LEU A 96 -0.50 -15.23 3.80
N TYR A 97 -0.89 -14.62 4.92
CA TYR A 97 -2.12 -13.84 5.05
C TYR A 97 -2.13 -12.59 4.18
N LEU A 98 -1.11 -11.72 4.34
CA LEU A 98 -1.01 -10.47 3.57
C LEU A 98 -0.98 -10.75 2.07
N TYR A 99 -0.30 -11.82 1.66
CA TYR A 99 -0.21 -12.28 0.27
C TYR A 99 -1.42 -13.10 -0.20
N GLY A 100 -2.40 -13.32 0.68
CA GLY A 100 -3.65 -14.01 0.43
C GLY A 100 -3.52 -15.47 -0.02
N ILE A 101 -2.42 -16.12 0.37
CA ILE A 101 -2.13 -17.53 0.12
C ILE A 101 -2.89 -18.40 1.11
N THR A 102 -2.91 -18.02 2.39
CA THR A 102 -3.66 -18.73 3.44
C THR A 102 -4.52 -17.77 4.25
N PRO A 103 -5.80 -18.07 4.50
CA PRO A 103 -6.59 -17.28 5.45
C PRO A 103 -6.02 -17.44 6.85
N ILE A 104 -6.04 -16.37 7.64
CA ILE A 104 -5.90 -16.46 9.10
C ILE A 104 -7.30 -16.61 9.67
N GLY A 105 -7.50 -17.64 10.50
CA GLY A 105 -8.75 -17.85 11.22
C GLY A 105 -8.97 -16.77 12.28
N SER A 106 -10.24 -16.46 12.58
CA SER A 106 -10.56 -15.61 13.73
C SER A 106 -10.09 -16.27 15.02
N THR A 107 -9.54 -15.48 15.95
CA THR A 107 -9.16 -15.93 17.29
C THR A 107 -9.94 -15.14 18.34
N SER A 108 -9.80 -15.51 19.62
CA SER A 108 -10.34 -14.69 20.73
C SER A 108 -9.72 -13.29 20.81
N SER A 109 -8.59 -13.06 20.12
CA SER A 109 -7.80 -11.83 20.18
C SER A 109 -8.01 -10.90 18.98
N PHE A 110 -8.59 -11.41 17.88
CA PHE A 110 -8.94 -10.62 16.69
C PHE A 110 -10.00 -11.35 15.86
N SER A 111 -10.93 -10.60 15.27
CA SER A 111 -11.97 -11.13 14.39
C SER A 111 -11.69 -10.74 12.94
N CYS A 112 -11.64 -11.74 12.06
CA CYS A 112 -11.51 -11.54 10.62
C CYS A 112 -12.90 -11.68 10.00
N PRO A 113 -13.51 -10.62 9.43
CA PRO A 113 -14.81 -10.73 8.78
C PRO A 113 -14.73 -11.68 7.59
N LEU A 114 -15.91 -12.11 7.10
CA LEU A 114 -16.15 -13.07 6.01
C LEU A 114 -15.31 -12.91 4.72
N LEU A 115 -14.58 -11.80 4.56
CA LEU A 115 -13.76 -11.43 3.40
C LEU A 115 -12.26 -11.35 3.69
N CYS A 116 -11.78 -11.86 4.84
CA CYS A 116 -10.36 -12.03 5.08
C CYS A 116 -9.80 -13.24 4.32
N PRO A 117 -8.69 -13.08 3.55
CA PRO A 117 -7.87 -11.87 3.39
C PRO A 117 -8.53 -10.85 2.45
N PRO A 118 -8.34 -9.53 2.65
CA PRO A 118 -8.91 -8.51 1.78
C PRO A 118 -8.50 -8.80 0.33
N PHE A 119 -9.46 -9.28 -0.47
CA PHE A 119 -9.29 -9.57 -1.89
C PHE A 119 -8.08 -10.44 -2.30
N ARG A 120 -7.60 -11.41 -1.49
CA ARG A 120 -6.52 -12.42 -1.78
C ARG A 120 -5.20 -11.95 -2.46
N TYR A 121 -5.09 -10.73 -2.96
CA TYR A 121 -3.97 -10.23 -3.77
C TYR A 121 -3.84 -8.70 -3.65
N SER A 122 -4.77 -8.02 -2.98
CA SER A 122 -4.78 -6.54 -2.87
C SER A 122 -3.44 -5.99 -2.38
N TYR A 123 -2.80 -6.66 -1.42
CA TYR A 123 -1.49 -6.29 -0.88
C TYR A 123 -0.34 -6.50 -1.87
N ILE A 124 -0.32 -7.63 -2.59
CA ILE A 124 0.67 -7.91 -3.64
C ILE A 124 0.52 -6.91 -4.78
N ILE A 125 -0.71 -6.65 -5.21
CA ILE A 125 -0.99 -5.68 -6.28
C ILE A 125 -0.52 -4.30 -5.83
N LEU A 126 -0.78 -3.90 -4.57
CA LEU A 126 -0.29 -2.64 -4.03
C LEU A 126 1.24 -2.58 -4.06
N LEU A 127 1.95 -3.64 -3.65
CA LEU A 127 3.41 -3.73 -3.72
C LEU A 127 3.92 -3.56 -5.16
N ILE A 128 3.34 -4.27 -6.13
CA ILE A 128 3.69 -4.16 -7.55
C ILE A 128 3.48 -2.73 -8.05
N VAL A 129 2.36 -2.09 -7.66
CA VAL A 129 2.05 -0.71 -8.00
C VAL A 129 3.09 0.25 -7.42
N GLN A 130 3.52 0.08 -6.16
CA GLN A 130 4.56 0.92 -5.57
C GLN A 130 5.91 0.78 -6.31
N ILE A 131 6.30 -0.43 -6.69
CA ILE A 131 7.51 -0.67 -7.49
C ILE A 131 7.39 0.02 -8.85
N ALA A 132 6.25 -0.15 -9.53
CA ALA A 132 6.00 0.48 -10.83
C ALA A 132 6.00 2.02 -10.73
N MET A 133 5.43 2.58 -9.66
CA MET A 133 5.49 4.02 -9.35
C MET A 133 6.93 4.50 -9.17
N ALA A 134 7.74 3.79 -8.38
CA ALA A 134 9.14 4.14 -8.16
C ALA A 134 9.95 4.14 -9.46
N VAL A 135 9.81 3.09 -10.28
CA VAL A 135 10.48 3.00 -11.59
C VAL A 135 10.04 4.13 -12.52
N THR A 136 8.73 4.38 -12.61
CA THR A 136 8.17 5.44 -13.47
C THR A 136 8.62 6.83 -13.01
N ALA A 137 8.58 7.10 -11.70
CA ALA A 137 9.03 8.38 -11.14
C ALA A 137 10.54 8.60 -11.33
N PHE A 138 11.35 7.55 -11.19
CA PHE A 138 12.78 7.60 -11.48
C PHE A 138 13.06 7.94 -12.94
N GLN A 139 12.42 7.25 -13.88
CA GLN A 139 12.54 7.53 -15.31
C GLN A 139 12.10 8.96 -15.65
N LEU A 140 10.96 9.39 -15.10
CA LEU A 140 10.42 10.73 -15.29
C LEU A 140 11.40 11.80 -14.79
N ARG A 141 11.94 11.63 -13.58
CA ARG A 141 12.94 12.53 -12.99
C ARG A 141 14.22 12.57 -13.83
N LYS A 142 14.70 11.44 -14.34
CA LYS A 142 15.87 11.36 -15.23
C LYS A 142 15.68 12.16 -16.52
N MET A 143 14.49 12.16 -17.12
CA MET A 143 14.21 12.95 -18.32
C MET A 143 13.97 14.44 -18.04
N MET A 144 13.46 14.77 -16.86
CA MET A 144 13.29 16.16 -16.41
C MET A 144 14.61 16.79 -15.97
N GLY A 145 15.60 15.98 -15.58
CA GLY A 145 16.93 16.40 -15.15
C GLY A 145 17.96 16.48 -16.27
N LYS A 146 17.56 16.98 -17.45
CA LYS A 146 18.48 17.74 -18.32
C LYS A 146 18.48 19.18 -17.85
#